data_AF-A0A8S0SRM0-F1
#
_entry.id   AF-A0A8S0SRM0-F1
#
_cell.length_a   1.000
_cell.length_b   1.000
_cell.length_c   1.000
_cell.angle_alpha   90.00
_cell.angle_beta   90.00
_cell.angle_gamma   90.00
#
_symmetry.space_group_name_H-M   'P 1'
#
loop_
_entity.id
_entity.type
_entity.pdbx_description
1 polymer ?
#
loop_
_entity_poly.entity_id
_entity_poly.type
_entity_poly.pdbx_seq_one_letter_code
_entity_poly.pdbx_strand_id
1 'polypeptide(L)'
;MKRMTRGARMPNLMVSLTGIVIVKGTSYVNRNQVNGEELYGTLLSENIIGVVHDHYVNFYLDMDIDGIDDSFVNVHLQREYTNGKSPRKSYMKVNKEVAKTEKEAQIKLSLYNPSEFHVVNPNKKTKVGNPVGHKVVPAGTAASLLDPEDPPQKRSAFTNNQFWVTQYNKSEQ
;
A
#
# COMPACT_ATOMS: atom_id res chain seq x y z
N MET A 1 18.56 -10.33 37.89
CA MET A 1 17.51 -9.37 37.47
C MET A 1 17.10 -9.70 36.04
N LYS A 2 15.97 -10.38 35.84
CA LYS A 2 15.53 -10.87 34.52
C LYS A 2 14.81 -9.73 33.79
N ARG A 3 15.47 -9.09 32.81
CA ARG A 3 14.82 -8.10 31.93
C ARG A 3 13.71 -8.83 31.16
N MET A 4 12.45 -8.57 31.51
CA MET A 4 11.32 -8.92 30.67
C MET A 4 11.45 -8.12 29.37
N THR A 5 11.87 -8.75 28.29
CA THR A 5 11.67 -8.22 26.94
C THR A 5 10.17 -8.27 26.69
N ARG A 6 9.49 -7.11 26.80
CA ARG A 6 8.13 -6.98 26.25
C ARG A 6 8.23 -7.37 24.77
N GLY A 7 7.55 -8.44 24.39
CA GLY A 7 7.43 -8.82 22.98
C GLY A 7 6.90 -7.63 22.19
N ALA A 8 7.52 -7.33 21.06
CA ALA A 8 7.06 -6.27 20.17
C ALA A 8 5.60 -6.54 19.81
N ARG A 9 4.68 -5.66 20.24
CA ARG A 9 3.31 -5.66 19.71
C ARG A 9 3.40 -5.09 18.31
N MET A 10 2.93 -5.84 17.32
CA MET A 10 2.73 -5.31 15.98
C MET A 10 1.43 -4.50 16.00
N PRO A 11 1.47 -3.16 15.87
CA PRO A 11 0.26 -2.38 15.65
C PRO A 11 -0.38 -2.83 14.34
N ASN A 12 -1.71 -3.05 14.37
CA ASN A 12 -2.50 -3.39 13.20
C ASN A 12 -3.59 -2.33 13.05
N LEU A 13 -3.59 -1.63 11.92
CA LEU A 13 -4.59 -0.62 11.57
C LEU A 13 -5.59 -1.26 10.61
N MET A 14 -6.86 -1.25 10.97
CA MET A 14 -7.93 -1.86 10.18
C MET A 14 -9.01 -0.81 9.91
N VAL A 15 -9.48 -0.78 8.66
CA VAL A 15 -10.65 -0.01 8.23
C VAL A 15 -11.76 -1.00 7.90
N SER A 16 -12.99 -0.69 8.32
CA SER A 16 -14.17 -1.46 7.96
C SER A 16 -15.23 -0.51 7.41
N LEU A 17 -15.81 -0.87 6.28
CA LEU A 17 -16.83 -0.07 5.59
C LEU A 17 -18.20 -0.73 5.79
N THR A 18 -19.19 0.09 6.15
CA THR A 18 -20.58 -0.28 6.32
C THR A 18 -21.45 0.95 6.01
N GLY A 19 -22.77 0.82 6.17
CA GLY A 19 -23.73 1.91 5.93
C GLY A 19 -24.51 1.72 4.64
N ILE A 20 -24.93 2.84 4.05
CA ILE A 20 -25.81 2.88 2.88
C ILE A 20 -24.98 3.35 1.67
N VAL A 21 -25.08 2.61 0.56
CA VAL A 21 -24.40 2.94 -0.69
C VAL A 21 -24.97 4.19 -1.35
N ILE A 22 -24.15 4.90 -2.12
CA ILE A 22 -24.61 6.03 -2.95
C ILE A 22 -25.50 5.49 -4.06
N VAL A 23 -26.70 6.07 -4.17
CA VAL A 23 -27.72 5.63 -5.12
C VAL A 23 -28.00 6.66 -6.20
N LYS A 24 -28.30 6.18 -7.41
CA LYS A 24 -28.85 6.93 -8.53
C LYS A 24 -30.22 6.36 -8.87
N GLY A 25 -31.21 7.25 -8.98
CA GLY A 25 -32.56 6.88 -9.42
C GLY A 25 -32.59 6.48 -10.91
N THR A 26 -33.43 5.52 -11.26
CA THR A 26 -33.68 5.09 -12.63
C THR A 26 -35.14 4.67 -12.83
N SER A 27 -35.62 4.64 -14.08
CA SER A 27 -36.93 4.07 -14.42
C SER A 27 -36.93 2.53 -14.45
N TYR A 28 -35.76 1.89 -14.47
CA TYR A 28 -35.67 0.43 -14.51
C TYR A 28 -36.14 -0.20 -13.21
N VAL A 29 -37.03 -1.19 -13.32
CA VAL A 29 -37.47 -2.05 -12.23
C VAL A 29 -36.88 -3.46 -12.33
N ASN A 30 -36.29 -3.81 -13.47
CA ASN A 30 -35.65 -5.11 -13.68
C ASN A 30 -34.44 -5.00 -14.63
N ARG A 31 -33.41 -5.84 -14.40
CA ARG A 31 -32.19 -5.88 -15.22
C ARG A 31 -32.46 -6.20 -16.70
N ASN A 32 -33.51 -6.97 -17.02
CA ASN A 32 -33.89 -7.31 -18.39
C ASN A 32 -34.32 -6.08 -19.22
N GLN A 33 -34.63 -4.96 -18.57
CA GLN A 33 -34.99 -3.70 -19.26
C GLN A 33 -33.75 -2.92 -19.70
N VAL A 34 -32.56 -3.27 -19.19
CA VAL A 34 -31.32 -2.57 -19.47
C VAL A 34 -30.70 -3.16 -20.74
N ASN A 35 -31.12 -2.63 -21.88
CA ASN A 35 -30.81 -3.15 -23.21
C ASN A 35 -29.39 -2.75 -23.68
N GLY A 36 -28.37 -3.26 -23.02
CA GLY A 36 -26.96 -2.98 -23.36
C GLY A 36 -26.46 -1.61 -22.92
N GLU A 37 -27.30 -0.83 -22.23
CA GLU A 37 -26.90 0.46 -21.66
C GLU A 37 -25.93 0.31 -20.49
N GLU A 38 -24.94 1.20 -20.44
CA GLU A 38 -24.00 1.30 -19.34
C GLU A 38 -24.63 2.06 -18.17
N LEU A 39 -24.76 1.39 -17.02
CA LEU A 39 -25.37 1.96 -15.83
C LEU A 39 -24.38 2.72 -14.94
N TYR A 40 -23.07 2.57 -15.20
CA TYR A 40 -21.98 3.02 -14.32
C TYR A 40 -22.16 2.51 -12.87
N GLY A 41 -22.76 1.33 -12.73
CA GLY A 41 -23.30 0.84 -11.47
C GLY A 41 -24.04 -0.49 -11.60
N THR A 42 -24.58 -0.95 -10.48
CA THR A 42 -25.42 -2.16 -10.40
C THR A 42 -26.85 -1.77 -10.06
N LEU A 43 -27.85 -2.32 -10.76
CA LEU A 43 -29.26 -2.18 -10.35
C LEU A 43 -29.46 -3.01 -9.06
N LEU A 44 -29.60 -2.34 -7.92
CA LEU A 44 -29.66 -2.98 -6.59
C LEU A 44 -31.10 -3.31 -6.17
N SER A 45 -32.05 -2.49 -6.62
CA SER A 45 -33.48 -2.64 -6.36
C SER A 45 -34.26 -1.98 -7.50
N GLU A 46 -35.59 -2.09 -7.45
CA GLU A 46 -36.47 -1.33 -8.35
C GLU A 46 -36.10 0.16 -8.26
N ASN A 47 -35.86 0.77 -9.41
CA ASN A 47 -35.53 2.19 -9.57
C ASN A 47 -34.21 2.65 -8.95
N ILE A 48 -33.35 1.75 -8.44
CA ILE A 48 -32.16 2.11 -7.67
C ILE A 48 -30.90 1.48 -8.25
N ILE A 49 -29.97 2.32 -8.72
CA ILE A 49 -28.62 1.92 -9.13
C ILE A 49 -27.62 2.31 -8.03
N GLY A 50 -26.82 1.35 -7.57
CA GLY A 50 -25.62 1.62 -6.78
C GLY A 50 -24.46 2.00 -7.71
N VAL A 51 -23.97 3.22 -7.58
CA VAL A 51 -22.93 3.78 -8.47
C VAL A 51 -21.57 3.17 -8.12
N VAL A 52 -20.78 2.79 -9.12
CA VAL A 52 -19.39 2.33 -8.89
C VAL A 52 -18.56 3.46 -8.32
N HIS A 53 -17.79 3.18 -7.27
CA HIS A 53 -16.88 4.12 -6.62
C HIS A 53 -15.76 3.38 -5.90
N ASP A 54 -14.71 4.12 -5.56
CA ASP A 54 -13.55 3.62 -4.82
C ASP A 54 -13.52 4.18 -3.39
N HIS A 55 -12.75 3.51 -2.53
CA HIS A 55 -12.41 4.01 -1.19
C HIS A 55 -10.89 4.06 -1.03
N TYR A 56 -10.33 5.26 -0.92
CA TYR A 56 -8.93 5.47 -0.58
C TYR A 56 -8.83 6.05 0.84
N VAL A 57 -7.97 5.45 1.66
CA VAL A 57 -7.64 5.93 3.00
C VAL A 57 -6.14 6.13 3.06
N ASN A 58 -5.71 7.32 3.49
CA ASN A 58 -4.32 7.63 3.73
C ASN A 58 -4.02 7.56 5.23
N PHE A 59 -2.89 6.96 5.59
CA PHE A 59 -2.39 6.97 6.96
C PHE A 59 -1.10 7.78 7.01
N TYR A 60 -1.08 8.77 7.88
CA TYR A 60 0.16 9.43 8.27
C TYR A 60 0.81 8.61 9.39
N LEU A 61 1.99 8.07 9.12
CA LEU A 61 2.78 7.30 10.07
C LEU A 61 4.11 8.04 10.31
N ASP A 62 4.16 8.82 11.38
CA ASP A 62 5.40 9.43 11.87
C ASP A 62 6.19 8.36 12.63
N MET A 63 7.27 7.88 12.00
CA MET A 63 8.02 6.70 12.45
C MET A 63 9.32 7.13 13.12
N ASP A 64 9.49 6.75 14.39
CA ASP A 64 10.72 6.93 15.17
C ASP A 64 11.22 5.57 15.69
N ILE A 65 11.96 4.82 14.86
CA ILE A 65 12.49 3.51 15.23
C ILE A 65 13.72 3.69 16.14
N ASP A 66 13.57 3.53 17.46
CA ASP A 66 14.67 3.69 18.42
C ASP A 66 15.44 5.04 18.30
N GLY A 67 14.76 6.08 17.80
CA GLY A 67 15.28 7.42 17.49
C GLY A 67 14.64 7.99 16.22
N ILE A 68 15.07 9.19 15.81
CA ILE A 68 14.53 9.92 14.64
C ILE A 68 15.32 9.68 13.34
N ASP A 69 16.52 9.10 13.44
CA ASP A 69 17.45 8.94 12.31
C ASP A 69 17.14 7.66 11.51
N ASP A 70 15.94 7.60 10.94
CA ASP A 70 15.45 6.44 10.21
C ASP A 70 15.79 6.45 8.71
N SER A 71 15.66 5.28 8.08
CA SER A 71 15.82 5.10 6.65
C SER A 71 14.76 4.14 6.12
N PHE A 72 14.19 4.49 4.96
CA PHE A 72 13.33 3.58 4.22
C PHE A 72 14.15 2.65 3.34
N VAL A 73 13.87 1.36 3.41
CA VAL A 73 14.53 0.30 2.64
C VAL A 73 13.50 -0.46 1.83
N ASN A 74 13.62 -0.36 0.51
CA ASN A 74 12.87 -1.19 -0.42
C ASN A 74 13.62 -2.50 -0.66
N VAL A 75 13.01 -3.61 -0.27
CA VAL A 75 13.61 -4.95 -0.31
C VAL A 75 12.99 -5.72 -1.47
N HIS A 76 13.62 -5.64 -2.63
CA HIS A 76 13.16 -6.32 -3.84
C HIS A 76 13.39 -7.83 -3.74
N LEU A 77 12.34 -8.60 -4.02
CA LEU A 77 12.39 -10.05 -4.10
C LEU A 77 12.44 -10.48 -5.56
N GLN A 78 13.55 -11.08 -5.97
CA GLN A 78 13.83 -11.38 -7.37
C GLN A 78 14.12 -12.86 -7.57
N ARG A 79 13.77 -13.38 -8.75
CA ARG A 79 14.21 -14.71 -9.17
C ARG A 79 15.63 -14.61 -9.72
N GLU A 80 16.53 -15.45 -9.22
CA GLU A 80 17.87 -15.61 -9.76
C GLU A 80 18.02 -17.03 -10.32
N TYR A 81 18.52 -17.14 -11.54
CA TYR A 81 18.74 -18.43 -12.20
C TYR A 81 20.11 -18.98 -11.81
N THR A 82 20.19 -20.30 -11.59
CA THR A 82 21.44 -20.93 -11.15
C THR A 82 22.42 -21.16 -12.29
N ASN A 83 21.97 -21.05 -13.55
CA ASN A 83 22.78 -21.24 -14.76
C ASN A 83 23.61 -22.53 -14.72
N GLY A 84 22.99 -23.62 -14.28
CA GLY A 84 23.62 -24.95 -14.20
C GLY A 84 24.50 -25.19 -12.96
N LYS A 85 24.70 -24.20 -12.08
CA LYS A 85 25.52 -24.35 -10.85
C LYS A 85 24.82 -25.17 -9.73
N SER A 86 23.58 -25.58 -9.94
CA SER A 86 22.78 -26.33 -8.98
C SER A 86 21.76 -27.21 -9.72
N PRO A 87 21.34 -28.36 -9.16
CA PRO A 87 20.19 -29.12 -9.68
C PRO A 87 18.89 -28.30 -9.72
N ARG A 88 18.76 -27.29 -8.86
CA ARG A 88 17.65 -26.34 -8.89
C ARG A 88 17.84 -25.35 -10.04
N LYS A 89 16.76 -25.04 -10.77
CA LYS A 89 16.79 -24.05 -11.88
C LYS A 89 16.95 -22.60 -11.41
N SER A 90 16.44 -22.27 -10.23
CA SER A 90 16.45 -20.91 -9.67
C SER A 90 16.23 -20.90 -8.16
N TYR A 91 16.49 -19.73 -7.56
CA TYR A 91 16.23 -19.39 -6.17
C TYR A 91 15.74 -17.95 -6.04
N MET A 92 15.31 -17.56 -4.84
CA MET A 92 14.91 -16.18 -4.54
C MET A 92 16.12 -15.41 -4.03
N LYS A 93 16.42 -14.30 -4.67
CA LYS A 93 17.44 -13.34 -4.30
C LYS A 93 16.78 -12.10 -3.73
N VAL A 94 17.44 -11.49 -2.77
CA VAL A 94 17.01 -10.25 -2.13
C VAL A 94 17.97 -9.13 -2.52
N ASN A 95 17.44 -8.04 -3.05
CA ASN A 95 18.18 -6.80 -3.25
C ASN A 95 17.59 -5.71 -2.35
N LYS A 96 18.42 -5.10 -1.50
CA LYS A 96 17.99 -4.07 -0.54
C LYS A 96 18.47 -2.71 -1.03
N GLU A 97 17.53 -1.81 -1.26
CA GLU A 97 17.81 -0.45 -1.71
C GLU A 97 17.34 0.54 -0.65
N VAL A 98 18.27 1.35 -0.15
CA VAL A 98 17.94 2.44 0.77
C VAL A 98 17.56 3.65 -0.08
N ALA A 99 16.31 4.10 0.03
CA ALA A 99 15.87 5.29 -0.69
C ALA A 99 16.66 6.51 -0.19
N LYS A 100 17.26 7.25 -1.12
CA LYS A 100 18.06 8.45 -0.83
C LYS A 100 17.27 9.74 -1.00
N THR A 101 16.16 9.67 -1.71
CA THR A 101 15.27 10.80 -1.98
C THR A 101 13.82 10.36 -1.83
N GLU A 102 12.92 11.32 -1.62
CA GLU A 102 11.47 11.06 -1.56
C GLU A 102 10.95 10.46 -2.87
N LYS A 103 11.58 10.79 -4.00
CA LYS A 103 11.22 10.25 -5.31
C LYS A 103 11.48 8.75 -5.41
N GLU A 104 12.60 8.28 -4.86
CA GLU A 104 12.94 6.86 -4.78
C GLU A 104 12.07 6.08 -3.81
N ALA A 105 11.43 6.78 -2.86
CA ALA A 105 10.52 6.18 -1.88
C ALA A 105 9.04 6.19 -2.30
N GLN A 106 8.73 6.58 -3.54
CA GLN A 106 7.39 6.44 -4.12
C GLN A 106 7.19 4.99 -4.59
N ILE A 107 6.29 4.26 -3.93
CA ILE A 107 6.08 2.84 -4.22
C ILE A 107 4.72 2.59 -4.88
N LYS A 108 4.77 1.96 -6.05
CA LYS A 108 3.64 1.29 -6.68
C LYS A 108 3.78 -0.21 -6.46
N LEU A 109 2.78 -0.82 -5.82
CA LEU A 109 2.81 -2.25 -5.56
C LEU A 109 2.74 -3.06 -6.85
N SER A 110 3.49 -4.16 -6.91
CA SER A 110 3.47 -5.09 -8.05
C SER A 110 3.47 -6.53 -7.57
N LEU A 111 2.53 -7.33 -8.07
CA LEU A 111 2.51 -8.78 -7.82
C LEU A 111 3.64 -9.51 -8.57
N TYR A 112 4.10 -8.95 -9.69
CA TYR A 112 5.15 -9.56 -10.52
C TYR A 112 6.57 -9.06 -10.17
N ASN A 113 6.67 -7.91 -9.49
CA ASN A 113 7.91 -7.39 -8.91
C ASN A 113 7.71 -7.16 -7.40
N PRO A 114 7.56 -8.23 -6.59
CA PRO A 114 7.23 -8.11 -5.18
C PRO A 114 8.40 -7.52 -4.38
N SER A 115 8.06 -6.71 -3.39
CA SER A 115 9.03 -6.11 -2.47
C SER A 115 8.51 -6.10 -1.03
N GLU A 116 9.43 -6.00 -0.08
CA GLU A 116 9.10 -5.67 1.31
C GLU A 116 9.51 -4.23 1.62
N PHE A 117 8.76 -3.57 2.49
CA PHE A 117 8.95 -2.16 2.83
C PHE A 117 9.37 -2.05 4.29
N HIS A 118 10.59 -1.62 4.53
CA HIS A 118 11.17 -1.59 5.87
C HIS A 118 11.50 -0.14 6.24
N VAL A 119 11.15 0.27 7.46
CA VAL A 119 11.68 1.48 8.10
C VAL A 119 12.66 1.02 9.17
N VAL A 120 13.90 1.45 9.07
CA VAL A 120 15.00 0.97 9.92
C VAL A 120 15.79 2.12 10.50
N ASN A 121 16.36 1.90 11.68
CA ASN A 121 17.39 2.76 12.23
C ASN A 121 18.77 2.16 11.94
N PRO A 122 19.57 2.74 11.04
CA PRO A 122 20.89 2.20 10.68
C PRO A 122 21.91 2.32 11.81
N ASN A 123 21.68 3.22 12.78
CA ASN A 123 22.57 3.51 13.90
C ASN A 123 22.36 2.57 15.11
N LYS A 124 21.26 1.80 15.11
CA LYS A 124 20.90 0.86 16.17
C LYS A 124 20.86 -0.56 15.63
N LYS A 125 21.61 -1.47 16.25
CA LYS A 125 21.77 -2.85 15.78
C LYS A 125 21.35 -3.86 16.83
N THR A 126 20.72 -4.93 16.35
CA THR A 126 20.52 -6.16 17.12
C THR A 126 21.86 -6.78 17.52
N LYS A 127 21.85 -7.74 18.46
CA LYS A 127 23.06 -8.44 18.93
C LYS A 127 23.89 -9.08 17.80
N VAL A 128 23.23 -9.47 16.71
CA VAL A 128 23.87 -10.11 15.54
C VAL A 128 24.22 -9.12 14.43
N GLY A 129 24.04 -7.82 14.64
CA GLY A 129 24.50 -6.76 13.74
C GLY A 129 23.49 -6.25 12.72
N ASN A 130 22.26 -6.78 12.67
CA ASN A 130 21.21 -6.25 11.79
C ASN A 130 20.66 -4.93 12.35
N PRO A 131 20.39 -3.90 11.51
CA PRO A 131 19.62 -2.72 11.91
C PRO A 131 18.28 -3.11 12.54
N VAL A 132 17.87 -2.39 13.58
CA VAL A 132 16.51 -2.52 14.13
C VAL A 132 15.52 -1.82 13.19
N GLY A 133 14.27 -2.29 13.15
CA GLY A 133 13.30 -1.79 12.19
C GLY A 133 11.94 -2.45 12.30
N HIS A 134 10.98 -1.84 11.62
CA HIS A 134 9.65 -2.40 11.38
C HIS A 134 9.43 -2.61 9.88
N LYS A 135 8.78 -3.72 9.53
CA LYS A 135 8.27 -3.98 8.18
C LYS A 135 6.83 -3.48 8.10
N VAL A 136 6.54 -2.67 7.09
CA VAL A 136 5.18 -2.27 6.75
C VAL A 136 4.60 -3.31 5.81
N VAL A 137 3.46 -3.89 6.20
CA VAL A 137 2.76 -4.93 5.44
C VAL A 137 1.43 -4.37 4.96
N PRO A 138 1.30 -4.00 3.67
CA PRO A 138 0.02 -3.52 3.16
C PRO A 138 -0.99 -4.66 3.11
N ALA A 139 -2.25 -4.33 3.39
CA ALA A 139 -3.38 -5.21 3.10
C ALA A 139 -3.70 -5.21 1.59
N GLY A 140 -4.72 -5.98 1.18
CA GLY A 140 -5.24 -5.89 -0.19
C GLY A 140 -5.69 -4.47 -0.51
N THR A 141 -5.16 -3.91 -1.60
CA THR A 141 -5.40 -2.52 -2.02
C THR A 141 -5.43 -2.42 -3.55
N ALA A 142 -5.81 -1.25 -4.07
CA ALA A 142 -5.87 -0.95 -5.49
C ALA A 142 -5.10 0.35 -5.82
N ALA A 143 -4.79 0.52 -7.10
CA ALA A 143 -4.34 1.81 -7.64
C ALA A 143 -5.54 2.57 -8.20
N SER A 144 -5.46 3.92 -8.21
CA SER A 144 -6.45 4.73 -8.89
C SER A 144 -6.55 4.37 -10.38
N LEU A 145 -7.79 4.27 -10.85
CA LEU A 145 -8.13 4.02 -12.25
C LEU A 145 -8.46 5.32 -13.00
N LEU A 146 -8.51 6.47 -12.32
CA LEU A 146 -8.76 7.76 -12.95
C LEU A 146 -7.56 8.22 -13.78
N ASP A 147 -7.84 8.96 -14.84
CA ASP A 147 -6.81 9.63 -15.62
C ASP A 147 -6.03 10.62 -14.72
N PRO A 148 -4.68 10.61 -14.72
CA PRO A 148 -3.88 11.55 -13.93
C PRO A 148 -4.21 13.03 -14.17
N GLU A 149 -4.73 13.37 -15.35
CA GLU A 149 -5.09 14.72 -15.73
C GLU A 149 -6.50 15.15 -15.28
N ASP A 150 -7.31 14.20 -14.82
CA ASP A 150 -8.68 14.43 -14.34
C ASP A 150 -8.67 15.26 -13.04
N PRO A 151 -9.49 16.33 -12.91
CA PRO A 151 -9.54 17.16 -11.70
C PRO A 151 -9.67 16.39 -10.37
N PRO A 152 -10.52 15.36 -10.20
CA PRO A 152 -10.56 14.56 -8.96
C PRO A 152 -9.24 13.85 -8.66
N GLN A 153 -8.55 13.34 -9.68
CA GLN A 153 -7.26 12.66 -9.50
C GLN A 153 -6.14 13.64 -9.16
N LYS A 154 -6.10 14.82 -9.80
CA LYS A 154 -5.16 15.90 -9.44
C LYS A 154 -5.33 16.34 -8.00
N ARG A 155 -6.56 16.49 -7.54
CA ARG A 155 -6.88 16.85 -6.14
C ARG A 155 -6.54 15.73 -5.15
N SER A 156 -6.55 14.48 -5.61
CA SER A 156 -6.30 13.29 -4.78
C SER A 156 -4.97 12.63 -5.14
N ALA A 157 -3.97 13.40 -5.56
CA ALA A 157 -2.70 12.89 -6.09
C ALA A 157 -1.92 11.99 -5.10
N PHE A 158 -2.25 12.03 -3.80
CA PHE A 158 -1.73 11.08 -2.81
C PHE A 158 -2.08 9.62 -3.14
N THR A 159 -3.12 9.34 -3.92
CA THR A 159 -3.49 7.99 -4.36
C THR A 159 -2.65 7.46 -5.52
N ASN A 160 -1.76 8.29 -6.10
CA ASN A 160 -0.90 7.90 -7.23
C ASN A 160 0.11 6.81 -6.88
N ASN A 161 0.41 6.61 -5.59
CA ASN A 161 1.30 5.56 -5.08
C ASN A 161 0.68 4.96 -3.79
N GLN A 162 1.01 3.71 -3.49
CA GLN A 162 0.57 3.04 -2.25
C GLN A 162 1.44 3.41 -1.05
N PHE A 163 2.70 3.80 -1.28
CA PHE A 163 3.54 4.40 -0.25
C PHE A 163 4.18 5.69 -0.76
N TRP A 164 4.30 6.61 0.19
CA TRP A 164 5.12 7.81 0.11
C TRP A 164 5.96 7.85 1.38
N VAL A 165 7.23 8.22 1.25
CA VAL A 165 8.07 8.54 2.41
C VAL A 165 8.65 9.91 2.16
N THR A 166 8.40 10.81 3.10
CA THR A 166 8.84 12.19 3.07
C THR A 166 9.74 12.47 4.26
N GLN A 167 10.52 13.54 4.18
CA GLN A 167 11.16 14.07 5.38
C GLN A 167 10.09 14.65 6.31
N TYR A 168 10.29 14.48 7.61
CA TYR A 168 9.38 15.08 8.59
C TYR A 168 9.33 16.60 8.41
N ASN A 169 8.11 17.12 8.27
CA ASN A 169 7.83 18.54 8.28
C ASN A 169 6.55 18.81 9.06
N LYS A 170 6.63 19.64 10.10
CA LYS A 170 5.52 19.95 10.99
C LYS A 170 4.31 20.57 10.26
N SER A 171 4.52 21.24 9.12
CA SER A 171 3.44 21.84 8.34
C SER A 171 2.76 20.87 7.37
N GLU A 172 3.26 19.65 7.20
CA GLU A 172 2.69 18.63 6.33
C GLU A 172 1.83 17.66 7.15
N GLN A 173 0.51 17.72 6.95
CA GLN A 173 -0.50 16.94 7.68
C GLN A 173 -1.56 16.38 6.72
#